data_AF-G4Z5I4-F1
#
_entry.id   AF-G4Z5I4-F1
#
_cell.length_a   1.000
_cell.length_b   1.000
_cell.length_c   1.000
_cell.angle_alpha   90.00
_cell.angle_beta   90.00
_cell.angle_gamma   90.00
#
_symmetry.space_group_name_H-M   'P 1'
#
loop_
_entity.id
_entity.type
_entity.pdbx_description
1 polymer ?
#
loop_
_entity_poly.entity_id
_entity_poly.type
_entity_poly.pdbx_seq_one_letter_code
_entity_poly.pdbx_strand_id
1 'polypeptide(L)'
;MDPPQPSGLDELRRQAEQIRDNTVAPSSRAAYVNSYCRFISWLLLSHQNLIPDAFAGRIGDVTGLSEKQLRRRIKPLLTRRNDDPPVLFDSLDAEAFETWLLTLRKQDGSSLSYSALNTHRAGLFNLYIDYGRLMGPLMENELRQFFKGLKRQLATTQARGEGNVKVGKDPLSFELYEFLCGHLLALPGVDAIFSRAYLILS
;
A
#
# COMPACT_ATOMS: atom_id res chain seq x y z
N MET A 1 -43.52 20.30 -2.64
CA MET A 1 -42.54 20.55 -1.57
C MET A 1 -41.18 20.44 -2.21
N ASP A 2 -40.49 21.56 -2.38
CA ASP A 2 -39.09 21.54 -2.81
C ASP A 2 -38.21 21.02 -1.65
N PRO A 3 -37.19 20.20 -1.94
CA PRO A 3 -36.27 19.74 -0.91
C PRO A 3 -35.55 20.94 -0.28
N PRO A 4 -35.27 20.92 1.04
CA PRO A 4 -34.57 22.01 1.70
C PRO A 4 -33.21 22.21 1.04
N GLN A 5 -32.97 23.44 0.57
CA GLN A 5 -31.70 23.87 0.02
C GLN A 5 -30.60 23.61 1.07
N PRO A 6 -29.51 22.90 0.73
CA PRO A 6 -28.44 22.62 1.68
C PRO A 6 -27.89 23.95 2.21
N SER A 7 -27.74 24.04 3.54
CA SER A 7 -27.27 25.26 4.17
C SER A 7 -25.85 25.58 3.71
N GLY A 8 -25.46 26.85 3.67
CA GLY A 8 -24.08 27.24 3.29
C GLY A 8 -23.01 26.56 4.16
N LEU A 9 -23.37 26.12 5.37
CA LEU A 9 -22.51 25.38 6.27
C LEU A 9 -22.30 23.91 5.84
N ASP A 10 -23.30 23.29 5.23
CA ASP A 10 -23.20 21.92 4.70
C ASP A 10 -22.33 21.88 3.43
N GLU A 11 -22.38 22.93 2.61
CA GLU A 11 -21.49 23.05 1.44
C GLU A 11 -20.03 23.23 1.87
N LEU A 12 -19.76 24.05 2.90
CA LEU A 12 -18.42 24.21 3.48
C LEU A 12 -17.90 22.91 4.10
N ARG A 13 -18.75 22.13 4.76
CA ARG A 13 -18.40 20.79 5.28
C ARG A 13 -18.00 19.84 4.16
N ARG A 14 -18.79 19.81 3.09
CA ARG A 14 -18.50 18.98 1.90
C ARG A 14 -17.18 19.39 1.24
N GLN A 15 -16.89 20.69 1.15
CA GLN A 15 -15.60 21.18 0.64
C GLN A 15 -14.43 20.76 1.54
N ALA A 16 -14.58 20.85 2.87
CA ALA A 16 -13.55 20.40 3.80
C ALA A 16 -13.28 18.89 3.68
N GLU A 17 -14.32 18.08 3.46
CA GLU A 17 -14.19 16.64 3.17
C GLU A 17 -13.45 16.39 1.85
N GLN A 18 -13.81 17.09 0.78
CA GLN A 18 -13.13 16.97 -0.52
C GLN A 18 -11.63 17.34 -0.43
N ILE A 19 -11.30 18.40 0.31
CA ILE A 19 -9.90 18.81 0.53
C ILE A 19 -9.13 17.73 1.29
N ARG A 20 -9.72 17.18 2.37
CA ARG A 20 -9.11 16.07 3.12
C ARG A 20 -8.90 14.84 2.24
N ASP A 21 -9.86 14.54 1.36
CA ASP A 21 -9.75 13.45 0.40
C ASP A 21 -8.64 13.66 -0.64
N ASN A 22 -8.27 14.90 -0.95
CA ASN A 22 -7.23 15.21 -1.92
C ASN A 22 -5.78 15.06 -1.39
N THR A 23 -5.62 14.55 -0.16
CA THR A 23 -4.27 14.37 0.45
C THR A 23 -3.47 13.24 -0.20
N VAL A 24 -4.14 12.29 -0.86
CA VAL A 24 -3.51 11.11 -1.48
C VAL A 24 -3.88 11.03 -2.95
N ALA A 25 -2.86 10.97 -3.82
CA ALA A 25 -3.06 10.81 -5.26
C ALA A 25 -3.98 9.59 -5.58
N PRO A 26 -4.88 9.67 -6.56
CA PRO A 26 -5.84 8.61 -6.86
C PRO A 26 -5.20 7.23 -7.10
N SER A 27 -4.04 7.19 -7.76
CA SER A 27 -3.27 5.96 -8.02
C SER A 27 -2.74 5.32 -6.73
N SER A 28 -2.18 6.12 -5.82
CA SER A 28 -1.73 5.66 -4.50
C SER A 28 -2.91 5.19 -3.65
N ARG A 29 -4.03 5.93 -3.68
CA ARG A 29 -5.26 5.54 -2.98
C ARG A 29 -5.78 4.19 -3.46
N ALA A 30 -5.81 3.96 -4.77
CA ALA A 30 -6.19 2.66 -5.32
C ALA A 30 -5.25 1.53 -4.86
N ALA A 31 -3.94 1.78 -4.78
CA ALA A 31 -2.96 0.82 -4.28
C ALA A 31 -3.19 0.49 -2.79
N TYR A 32 -3.47 1.51 -1.96
CA TYR A 32 -3.77 1.33 -0.54
C TYR A 32 -5.07 0.56 -0.32
N VAL A 33 -6.15 0.93 -1.03
CA VAL A 33 -7.43 0.20 -0.99
C VAL A 33 -7.23 -1.26 -1.35
N ASN A 34 -6.50 -1.53 -2.44
CA ASN A 34 -6.22 -2.90 -2.84
C ASN A 34 -5.40 -3.63 -1.78
N SER A 35 -4.46 -2.96 -1.11
CA SER A 35 -3.68 -3.52 0.00
C SER A 35 -4.55 -3.90 1.18
N TYR A 36 -5.28 -2.95 1.78
CA TYR A 36 -6.04 -3.25 2.98
C TYR A 36 -7.27 -4.14 2.69
N CYS A 37 -7.81 -4.15 1.46
CA CYS A 37 -8.76 -5.19 1.04
C CYS A 37 -8.17 -6.61 1.17
N ARG A 38 -6.91 -6.80 0.75
CA ARG A 38 -6.23 -8.11 0.87
C ARG A 38 -6.03 -8.46 2.34
N PHE A 39 -5.63 -7.49 3.16
CA PHE A 39 -5.45 -7.69 4.59
C PHE A 39 -6.75 -8.09 5.29
N ILE A 40 -7.84 -7.35 5.06
CA ILE A 40 -9.17 -7.66 5.61
C ILE A 40 -9.65 -9.04 5.14
N SER A 41 -9.37 -9.41 3.88
CA SER A 41 -9.69 -10.76 3.38
C SER A 41 -9.00 -11.85 4.20
N TRP A 42 -7.74 -11.62 4.58
CA TRP A 42 -6.99 -12.56 5.41
C TRP A 42 -7.51 -12.57 6.85
N LEU A 43 -7.82 -11.42 7.44
CA LEU A 43 -8.43 -11.33 8.78
C LEU A 43 -9.76 -12.10 8.86
N LEU A 44 -10.64 -11.97 7.86
CA LEU A 44 -11.89 -12.74 7.79
C LEU A 44 -11.70 -14.27 7.83
N LEU A 45 -10.54 -14.75 7.35
CA LEU A 45 -10.25 -16.18 7.30
C LEU A 45 -9.45 -16.68 8.51
N SER A 46 -8.66 -15.83 9.15
CA SER A 46 -7.68 -16.23 10.17
C SER A 46 -7.88 -15.58 11.54
N HIS A 47 -8.52 -14.42 11.59
CA HIS A 47 -8.68 -13.58 12.80
C HIS A 47 -10.05 -12.90 12.79
N GLN A 48 -11.13 -13.69 12.75
CA GLN A 48 -12.50 -13.16 12.70
C GLN A 48 -12.83 -12.27 13.90
N ASN A 49 -12.19 -12.51 15.04
CA ASN A 49 -12.31 -11.69 16.24
C ASN A 49 -11.81 -10.24 16.07
N LEU A 50 -11.09 -9.92 14.98
CA LEU A 50 -10.68 -8.56 14.63
C LEU A 50 -11.65 -7.87 13.65
N ILE A 51 -12.68 -8.57 13.19
CA ILE A 51 -13.69 -8.02 12.27
C ILE A 51 -14.98 -7.74 13.06
N PRO A 52 -15.54 -6.53 12.99
CA PRO A 52 -16.83 -6.24 13.62
C PRO A 52 -17.96 -7.10 13.04
N ASP A 53 -18.85 -7.62 13.88
CA ASP A 53 -19.98 -8.46 13.45
C ASP A 53 -20.86 -7.79 12.40
N ALA A 54 -21.08 -6.47 12.52
CA ALA A 54 -21.84 -5.70 11.54
C ALA A 54 -21.17 -5.64 10.16
N PHE A 55 -19.84 -5.65 10.11
CA PHE A 55 -19.08 -5.73 8.86
C PHE A 55 -19.10 -7.16 8.30
N ALA A 56 -18.82 -8.16 9.14
CA ALA A 56 -18.86 -9.57 8.77
C ALA A 56 -20.24 -10.00 8.23
N GLY A 57 -21.32 -9.57 8.89
CA GLY A 57 -22.69 -9.85 8.47
C GLY A 57 -23.04 -9.33 7.08
N ARG A 58 -22.47 -8.20 6.65
CA ARG A 58 -22.64 -7.67 5.28
C ARG A 58 -21.82 -8.43 4.23
N ILE A 59 -20.72 -9.07 4.62
CA ILE A 59 -19.93 -9.94 3.73
C ILE A 59 -20.64 -11.29 3.52
N GLY A 60 -21.32 -11.77 4.56
CA GLY A 60 -21.98 -13.07 4.60
C GLY A 60 -20.98 -14.22 4.75
N ASP A 61 -21.41 -15.43 4.36
CA ASP A 61 -20.57 -16.62 4.41
C ASP A 61 -19.32 -16.49 3.51
N VAL A 62 -18.16 -16.78 4.12
CA VAL A 62 -16.83 -16.71 3.52
C VAL A 62 -16.25 -18.10 3.21
N THR A 63 -16.95 -19.17 3.58
CA THR A 63 -16.48 -20.56 3.42
C THR A 63 -16.22 -20.88 1.95
N GLY A 64 -15.02 -21.40 1.67
CA GLY A 64 -14.62 -21.79 0.31
C GLY A 64 -14.36 -20.63 -0.67
N LEU A 65 -14.42 -19.37 -0.23
CA LEU A 65 -14.12 -18.24 -1.09
C LEU A 65 -12.61 -18.04 -1.29
N SER A 66 -12.20 -17.81 -2.53
CA SER A 66 -10.86 -17.34 -2.85
C SER A 66 -10.64 -15.89 -2.37
N GLU A 67 -9.39 -15.50 -2.13
CA GLU A 67 -9.01 -14.11 -1.81
C GLU A 67 -9.58 -13.12 -2.85
N LYS A 68 -9.60 -13.49 -4.14
CA LYS A 68 -10.14 -12.64 -5.20
C LYS A 68 -11.64 -12.42 -5.05
N GLN A 69 -12.40 -13.44 -4.65
CA GLN A 69 -13.83 -13.33 -4.40
C GLN A 69 -14.12 -12.48 -3.16
N LEU A 70 -13.36 -12.70 -2.07
CA LEU A 70 -13.48 -11.90 -0.84
C LEU A 70 -13.26 -10.41 -1.12
N ARG A 71 -12.18 -10.06 -1.82
CA ARG A 71 -11.89 -8.66 -2.16
C ARG A 71 -12.99 -7.98 -2.97
N ARG A 72 -13.67 -8.72 -3.85
CA ARG A 72 -14.80 -8.19 -4.63
C ARG A 72 -15.99 -7.86 -3.75
N ARG A 73 -16.21 -8.61 -2.67
CA ARG A 73 -17.27 -8.34 -1.68
C ARG A 73 -16.87 -7.21 -0.70
N ILE A 74 -15.62 -7.18 -0.27
CA ILE A 74 -15.12 -6.19 0.70
C ILE A 74 -15.05 -4.79 0.09
N LYS A 75 -14.49 -4.66 -1.13
CA LYS A 75 -14.23 -3.35 -1.74
C LYS A 75 -15.40 -2.36 -1.74
N PRO A 76 -16.64 -2.75 -2.12
CA PRO A 76 -17.78 -1.83 -2.08
C PRO A 76 -18.27 -1.47 -0.67
N LEU A 77 -17.89 -2.23 0.36
CA LEU A 77 -18.29 -1.98 1.75
C LEU A 77 -17.34 -1.03 2.50
N LEU A 78 -16.23 -0.63 1.88
CA LEU A 78 -15.25 0.25 2.49
C LEU A 78 -15.72 1.71 2.37
N THR A 79 -16.52 2.11 3.35
CA THR A 79 -17.19 3.42 3.38
C THR A 79 -16.28 4.58 3.78
N ARG A 80 -15.14 4.31 4.45
CA ARG A 80 -14.28 5.33 5.08
C ARG A 80 -15.02 6.22 6.09
N ARG A 81 -16.12 5.72 6.65
CA ARG A 81 -16.87 6.41 7.70
C ARG A 81 -16.45 5.85 9.04
N ASN A 82 -16.13 6.72 9.99
CA ASN A 82 -15.58 6.33 11.30
C ASN A 82 -16.56 5.45 12.12
N ASP A 83 -17.86 5.59 11.89
CA ASP A 83 -18.93 4.80 12.51
C ASP A 83 -19.14 3.42 11.88
N ASP A 84 -18.44 3.11 10.78
CA ASP A 84 -18.58 1.87 10.03
C ASP A 84 -17.23 1.17 9.75
N PRO A 85 -16.42 0.86 10.78
CA PRO A 85 -15.08 0.35 10.60
C PRO A 85 -15.09 -1.11 10.09
N PRO A 86 -14.16 -1.49 9.19
CA PRO A 86 -14.04 -2.86 8.71
C PRO A 86 -13.21 -3.76 9.64
N VAL A 87 -12.53 -3.16 10.62
CA VAL A 87 -11.61 -3.81 11.56
C VAL A 87 -11.76 -3.17 12.93
N LEU A 88 -11.64 -3.94 14.00
CA LEU A 88 -11.55 -3.46 15.37
C LEU A 88 -10.16 -2.87 15.62
N PHE A 89 -9.98 -1.59 15.30
CA PHE A 89 -8.69 -0.90 15.34
C PHE A 89 -7.99 -0.90 16.71
N ASP A 90 -8.77 -0.89 17.79
CA ASP A 90 -8.24 -0.88 19.16
C ASP A 90 -7.69 -2.25 19.60
N SER A 91 -8.15 -3.33 18.95
CA SER A 91 -7.70 -4.71 19.20
C SER A 91 -6.66 -5.19 18.19
N LEU A 92 -6.41 -4.42 17.13
CA LEU A 92 -5.47 -4.78 16.08
C LEU A 92 -4.04 -4.48 16.54
N ASP A 93 -3.21 -5.53 16.65
CA ASP A 93 -1.79 -5.41 16.96
C ASP A 93 -0.90 -5.46 15.70
N ALA A 94 0.39 -5.18 15.89
CA ALA A 94 1.37 -5.27 14.81
C ALA A 94 1.58 -6.71 14.33
N GLU A 95 1.53 -7.69 15.24
CA GLU A 95 1.80 -9.11 14.95
C GLU A 95 0.85 -9.67 13.88
N ALA A 96 -0.44 -9.37 13.96
CA ALA A 96 -1.42 -9.80 12.96
C ALA A 96 -1.04 -9.28 11.56
N PHE A 97 -0.62 -8.02 11.46
CA PHE A 97 -0.22 -7.42 10.19
C PHE A 97 1.11 -7.96 9.67
N GLU A 98 2.11 -8.11 10.56
CA GLU A 98 3.42 -8.65 10.23
C GLU A 98 3.33 -10.09 9.73
N THR A 99 2.53 -10.92 10.41
CA THR A 99 2.25 -12.30 10.01
C THR A 99 1.60 -12.35 8.64
N TRP A 100 0.58 -11.51 8.40
CA TRP A 100 -0.05 -11.41 7.09
C TRP A 100 0.96 -11.06 5.99
N LEU A 101 1.83 -10.07 6.20
CA LEU A 101 2.86 -9.70 5.21
C LEU A 101 3.73 -10.89 4.82
N LEU A 102 4.09 -11.74 5.78
CA LEU A 102 4.90 -12.93 5.55
C LEU A 102 4.14 -14.06 4.82
N THR A 103 2.81 -14.01 4.74
CA THR A 103 2.02 -14.94 3.90
C THR A 103 2.04 -14.56 2.41
N LEU A 104 2.35 -13.30 2.09
CA LEU A 104 2.21 -12.79 0.73
C LEU A 104 3.28 -13.35 -0.21
N ARG A 105 2.84 -13.84 -1.37
CA ARG A 105 3.70 -14.32 -2.46
C ARG A 105 3.30 -13.67 -3.79
N LYS A 106 4.24 -13.62 -4.72
CA LYS A 106 3.99 -13.33 -6.14
C LYS A 106 3.34 -14.53 -6.82
N GLN A 107 2.89 -14.34 -8.06
CA GLN A 107 2.30 -15.42 -8.87
C GLN A 107 3.27 -16.59 -9.11
N ASP A 108 4.56 -16.31 -9.20
CA ASP A 108 5.64 -17.30 -9.33
C ASP A 108 6.00 -17.98 -8.00
N GLY A 109 5.28 -17.70 -6.91
CA GLY A 109 5.54 -18.23 -5.58
C GLY A 109 6.69 -17.54 -4.83
N SER A 110 7.39 -16.58 -5.44
CA SER A 110 8.48 -15.86 -4.79
C SER A 110 7.99 -14.81 -3.77
N SER A 111 8.86 -14.44 -2.84
CA SER A 111 8.60 -13.37 -1.87
C SER A 111 8.46 -12.00 -2.54
N LEU A 112 7.67 -11.13 -1.94
CA LEU A 112 7.55 -9.73 -2.34
C LEU A 112 8.86 -8.96 -2.11
N SER A 113 9.06 -7.90 -2.90
CA SER A 113 10.17 -6.96 -2.68
C SER A 113 9.90 -6.07 -1.46
N TYR A 114 10.97 -5.49 -0.89
CA TYR A 114 10.84 -4.52 0.20
C TYR A 114 9.90 -3.36 -0.16
N SER A 115 9.99 -2.85 -1.40
CA SER A 115 9.13 -1.76 -1.86
C SER A 115 7.66 -2.16 -1.88
N ALA A 116 7.32 -3.38 -2.32
CA ALA A 116 5.95 -3.85 -2.33
C ALA A 116 5.40 -4.02 -0.91
N LEU A 117 6.21 -4.54 0.02
CA LEU A 117 5.86 -4.66 1.44
C LEU A 117 5.67 -3.27 2.08
N ASN A 118 6.46 -2.28 1.68
CA ASN A 118 6.31 -0.90 2.17
C ASN A 118 5.01 -0.23 1.65
N THR A 119 4.57 -0.56 0.45
CA THR A 119 3.23 -0.16 -0.05
C THR A 119 2.13 -0.74 0.83
N HIS A 120 2.27 -1.97 1.30
CA HIS A 120 1.31 -2.58 2.21
C HIS A 120 1.29 -1.87 3.56
N ARG A 121 2.46 -1.55 4.13
CA ARG A 121 2.57 -0.73 5.34
C ARG A 121 1.85 0.61 5.20
N ALA A 122 2.12 1.35 4.12
CA ALA A 122 1.42 2.60 3.83
C ALA A 122 -0.10 2.39 3.69
N GLY A 123 -0.52 1.26 3.12
CA GLY A 123 -1.93 0.86 3.06
C GLY A 123 -2.56 0.68 4.44
N LEU A 124 -1.85 0.11 5.42
CA LEU A 124 -2.34 0.02 6.80
C LEU A 124 -2.48 1.39 7.46
N PHE A 125 -1.48 2.26 7.32
CA PHE A 125 -1.59 3.64 7.83
C PHE A 125 -2.78 4.38 7.22
N ASN A 126 -2.98 4.24 5.91
CA ASN A 126 -4.14 4.83 5.24
C ASN A 126 -5.45 4.20 5.69
N LEU A 127 -5.49 2.91 6.06
CA LEU A 127 -6.68 2.31 6.65
C LEU A 127 -7.06 2.99 7.97
N TYR A 128 -6.09 3.28 8.86
CA TYR A 128 -6.38 4.05 10.08
C TYR A 128 -6.89 5.46 9.75
N ILE A 129 -6.19 6.17 8.87
CA ILE A 129 -6.55 7.55 8.48
C ILE A 129 -7.92 7.63 7.81
N ASP A 130 -8.22 6.72 6.87
CA ASP A 130 -9.50 6.66 6.15
C ASP A 130 -10.69 6.49 7.10
N TYR A 131 -10.47 5.90 8.28
CA TYR A 131 -11.51 5.69 9.29
C TYR A 131 -11.41 6.67 10.46
N GLY A 132 -10.62 7.74 10.32
CA GLY A 132 -10.47 8.78 11.35
C GLY A 132 -9.79 8.27 12.63
N ARG A 133 -8.98 7.22 12.52
CA ARG A 133 -8.21 6.62 13.62
C ARG A 133 -6.75 7.00 13.50
N LEU A 134 -6.07 7.05 14.65
CA LEU A 134 -4.63 7.21 14.74
C LEU A 134 -4.02 5.87 15.16
N MET A 135 -2.93 5.48 14.50
CA MET A 135 -2.18 4.31 14.90
C MET A 135 -1.47 4.61 16.24
N GLY A 136 -1.53 3.68 17.18
CA GLY A 136 -0.89 3.85 18.48
C GLY A 136 0.64 3.85 18.38
N PRO A 137 1.37 4.58 19.25
CA PRO A 137 2.82 4.69 19.19
C PRO A 137 3.55 3.35 19.38
N LEU A 138 2.95 2.42 20.13
CA LEU A 138 3.48 1.06 20.30
C LEU A 138 3.50 0.31 18.97
N MET A 139 2.34 0.22 18.31
CA MET A 139 2.18 -0.44 17.01
C MET A 139 3.08 0.20 15.95
N GLU A 140 3.17 1.54 15.90
CA GLU A 140 4.07 2.23 14.98
C GLU A 140 5.54 1.86 15.20
N ASN A 141 5.96 1.73 16.47
CA ASN A 141 7.31 1.34 16.84
C ASN A 141 7.60 -0.13 16.45
N GLU A 142 6.67 -1.05 16.70
CA GLU A 142 6.79 -2.46 16.32
C GLU A 142 6.94 -2.61 14.81
N LEU A 143 6.01 -2.02 14.03
CA LEU A 143 6.10 -2.02 12.57
C LEU A 143 7.41 -1.38 12.08
N ARG A 144 7.91 -0.33 12.75
CA ARG A 144 9.21 0.27 12.40
C ARG A 144 10.36 -0.72 12.61
N GLN A 145 10.39 -1.44 13.73
CA GLN A 145 11.43 -2.43 14.00
C GLN A 145 11.33 -3.62 13.05
N PHE A 146 10.13 -4.13 12.81
CA PHE A 146 9.90 -5.23 11.87
C PHE A 146 10.39 -4.88 10.47
N PHE A 147 10.01 -3.73 9.91
CA PHE A 147 10.47 -3.31 8.59
C PHE A 147 11.98 -3.07 8.51
N LYS A 148 12.61 -2.63 9.61
CA LYS A 148 14.08 -2.54 9.72
C LYS A 148 14.73 -3.92 9.66
N GLY A 149 14.17 -4.91 10.36
CA GLY A 149 14.60 -6.31 10.32
C GLY A 149 14.43 -6.92 8.92
N LEU A 150 13.25 -6.72 8.32
CA LEU A 150 12.92 -7.18 6.98
C LEU A 150 13.89 -6.66 5.91
N LYS A 151 14.24 -5.37 5.97
CA LYS A 151 15.24 -4.77 5.06
C LYS A 151 16.60 -5.45 5.19
N ARG A 152 17.05 -5.72 6.42
CA ARG A 152 18.33 -6.40 6.69
C ARG A 152 18.33 -7.85 6.23
N GLN A 153 17.23 -8.57 6.47
CA GLN A 153 17.06 -9.94 6.02
C GLN A 153 17.14 -10.02 4.49
N LEU A 154 16.39 -9.17 3.78
CA LEU A 154 16.43 -9.12 2.31
C LEU A 154 17.83 -8.79 1.77
N ALA A 155 18.53 -7.85 2.39
CA ALA A 155 19.92 -7.53 2.01
C ALA A 155 20.87 -8.71 2.24
N THR A 156 20.69 -9.47 3.33
CA THR A 156 21.51 -10.66 3.64
C THR A 156 21.25 -11.79 2.65
N THR A 157 19.97 -12.05 2.34
CA THR A 157 19.53 -13.04 1.35
C THR A 157 20.10 -12.70 -0.04
N GLN A 158 20.03 -11.42 -0.44
CA GLN A 158 20.66 -10.94 -1.68
C GLN A 158 22.18 -11.11 -1.69
N ALA A 159 22.87 -10.80 -0.59
CA ALA A 159 24.32 -10.96 -0.49
C ALA A 159 24.77 -12.43 -0.57
N ARG A 160 23.90 -13.39 -0.19
CA ARG A 160 24.14 -14.84 -0.33
C ARG A 160 23.81 -15.38 -1.72
N GLY A 161 23.29 -14.55 -2.63
CA GLY A 161 22.81 -14.99 -3.94
C GLY A 161 21.51 -15.80 -3.88
N GLU A 162 20.87 -15.86 -2.71
CA GLU A 162 19.59 -16.54 -2.52
C GLU A 162 18.47 -15.54 -2.84
N GLY A 163 17.66 -15.82 -3.86
CA GLY A 163 16.48 -15.02 -4.20
C GLY A 163 16.65 -14.11 -5.42
N ASN A 164 15.74 -14.29 -6.38
CA ASN A 164 15.55 -13.44 -7.56
C ASN A 164 14.90 -12.08 -7.20
N VAL A 165 15.34 -11.43 -6.13
CA VAL A 165 14.85 -10.09 -5.75
C VAL A 165 15.90 -9.08 -6.19
N LYS A 166 15.89 -8.73 -7.49
CA LYS A 166 16.52 -7.51 -7.98
C LYS A 166 15.88 -6.33 -7.25
N VAL A 167 16.59 -5.74 -6.28
CA VAL A 167 16.21 -4.48 -5.66
C VAL A 167 16.90 -3.37 -6.44
N GLY A 168 16.11 -2.55 -7.14
CA GLY A 168 16.59 -1.48 -8.00
C GLY A 168 16.23 -1.72 -9.47
N LYS A 169 16.43 -0.69 -10.29
CA LYS A 169 16.49 -0.87 -11.75
C LYS A 169 17.77 -1.64 -12.05
N ASP A 170 17.77 -2.41 -13.14
CA ASP A 170 19.00 -3.02 -13.60
C ASP A 170 20.08 -1.95 -13.78
N PRO A 171 21.31 -2.20 -13.30
CA PRO A 171 22.41 -1.31 -13.62
C PRO A 171 22.47 -1.17 -15.14
N LEU A 172 22.60 0.07 -15.60
CA LEU A 172 22.77 0.37 -17.01
C LEU A 172 23.96 -0.46 -17.50
N SER A 173 23.76 -1.34 -18.50
CA SER A 173 24.88 -2.11 -19.02
C SER A 173 25.92 -1.15 -19.59
N PHE A 174 27.20 -1.53 -19.51
CA PHE A 174 28.27 -0.69 -20.04
C PHE A 174 28.08 -0.41 -21.54
N GLU A 175 27.60 -1.40 -22.29
CA GLU A 175 27.26 -1.24 -23.72
C GLU A 175 26.14 -0.21 -23.94
N LEU A 176 25.08 -0.25 -23.11
CA LEU A 176 23.99 0.72 -23.21
C LEU A 176 24.43 2.11 -22.76
N TYR A 177 25.30 2.20 -21.74
CA TYR A 177 25.94 3.43 -21.32
C TYR A 177 26.76 4.05 -22.46
N GLU A 178 27.64 3.27 -23.09
CA GLU A 178 28.47 3.71 -24.22
C GLU A 178 27.62 4.17 -25.39
N PHE A 179 26.58 3.40 -25.74
CA PHE A 179 25.63 3.76 -26.78
C PHE A 179 24.92 5.10 -26.48
N LEU A 180 24.39 5.27 -25.26
CA LEU A 180 23.70 6.50 -24.86
C LEU A 180 24.65 7.70 -24.83
N CYS A 181 25.86 7.54 -24.30
CA CYS A 181 26.87 8.60 -24.28
C CYS A 181 27.30 9.01 -25.69
N GLY A 182 27.48 8.05 -26.61
CA GLY A 182 27.80 8.33 -28.01
C GLY A 182 26.66 9.03 -28.74
N HIS A 183 25.42 8.58 -28.52
CA HIS A 183 24.24 9.17 -29.16
C HIS A 183 23.96 10.59 -28.65
N LEU A 184 24.04 10.81 -27.33
CA LEU A 184 23.86 12.13 -26.72
C LEU A 184 24.98 13.11 -27.09
N LEU A 185 26.18 12.63 -27.46
CA LEU A 185 27.25 13.48 -27.97
C LEU A 185 26.96 14.00 -29.38
N ALA A 186 26.26 13.23 -30.19
CA ALA A 186 25.92 13.58 -31.58
C ALA A 186 24.69 14.51 -31.67
N LEU A 187 23.86 14.57 -30.63
CA LEU A 187 22.66 15.40 -30.61
C LEU A 187 22.98 16.84 -30.19
N PRO A 188 22.54 17.86 -30.95
CA PRO A 188 22.65 19.24 -30.53
C PRO A 188 21.59 19.56 -29.47
N GLY A 189 21.93 20.42 -28.51
CA GLY A 189 20.97 20.98 -27.55
C GLY A 189 21.36 20.78 -26.08
N VAL A 190 20.87 21.69 -25.24
CA VAL A 190 21.18 21.73 -23.80
C VAL A 190 20.69 20.48 -23.06
N ASP A 191 19.59 19.87 -23.50
CA ASP A 191 19.03 18.66 -22.90
C ASP A 191 19.93 17.44 -23.14
N ALA A 192 20.56 17.36 -24.31
CA ALA A 192 21.51 16.29 -24.64
C ALA A 192 22.79 16.42 -23.80
N ILE A 193 23.29 17.65 -23.63
CA ILE A 193 24.44 17.96 -22.76
C ILE A 193 24.13 17.62 -21.30
N PHE A 194 22.97 18.05 -20.80
CA PHE A 194 22.53 17.78 -19.43
C PHE A 194 22.38 16.28 -19.18
N SER A 195 21.67 15.57 -20.07
CA SER A 195 21.43 14.12 -19.94
C SER A 195 22.75 13.35 -19.96
N ARG A 196 23.71 13.75 -20.80
CA ARG A 196 25.05 13.15 -20.83
C ARG A 196 25.84 13.43 -19.56
N ALA A 197 25.82 14.67 -19.06
CA ALA A 197 26.49 15.02 -17.80
C ALA A 197 25.89 14.26 -16.61
N TYR A 198 24.56 14.14 -16.56
CA TYR A 198 23.85 13.37 -15.54
C TYR A 198 24.27 11.89 -15.58
N LEU A 199 24.32 11.26 -16.76
CA LEU A 199 24.75 9.87 -16.91
C LEU A 199 26.19 9.61 -16.45
N ILE A 200 27.10 10.59 -16.62
CA ILE A 200 28.50 10.48 -16.19
C ILE A 200 28.64 10.61 -14.67
N LEU A 201 27.76 11.38 -14.03
CA LEU A 201 27.82 11.69 -12.59
C LEU A 201 26.96 10.77 -11.70
N SER A 202 26.08 9.96 -12.30
CA SER A 202 25.15 9.04 -11.62
C SER A 202 25.76 7.68 -11.36
#